data_AF-A0A969W5W4-F1
#
_entry.id   AF-A0A969W5W4-F1
#
_cell.length_a   1.000
_cell.length_b   1.000
_cell.length_c   1.000
_cell.angle_alpha   90.00
_cell.angle_beta   90.00
_cell.angle_gamma   90.00
#
_symmetry.space_group_name_H-M   'P 1'
#
loop_
_entity.id
_entity.type
_entity.pdbx_description
1 polymer ?
#
loop_
_entity_poly.entity_id
_entity_poly.type
_entity_poly.pdbx_seq_one_letter_code
_entity_poly.pdbx_strand_id
1 'polypeptide(L)'
;MDKNIFRRRTHEAQQMRWRLRSRRAMTITFAVTISWCTAAVAGGSLTLAQLARNEGWHPDHESVPGYLDLDKDIPRDFPVPDSAHELSASNAVAAAGVKGVTAAQATTFYREAFARLNWSIRREMHLPGYAVFVACPQTGRCVNLSVADPGGAVSPAGMKMTFFDRDAKP
;
A
#
# COMPACT_ATOMS: atom_id res chain seq x y z
N MET A 1 7.17 -15.39 -74.08
CA MET A 1 6.70 -16.75 -73.73
C MET A 1 6.59 -16.87 -72.22
N ASP A 2 5.39 -17.25 -71.79
CA ASP A 2 4.72 -17.01 -70.51
C ASP A 2 5.32 -17.69 -69.27
N LYS A 3 5.58 -16.89 -68.21
CA LYS A 3 5.87 -17.34 -66.84
C LYS A 3 4.60 -17.59 -65.99
N ASN A 4 3.42 -17.58 -66.60
CA ASN A 4 2.12 -17.60 -65.89
C ASN A 4 1.50 -18.99 -65.69
N ILE A 5 2.18 -20.08 -66.10
CA ILE A 5 1.60 -21.44 -66.06
C ILE A 5 2.02 -22.22 -64.79
N PHE A 6 3.07 -21.83 -64.09
CA PHE A 6 3.61 -22.63 -62.97
C PHE A 6 3.00 -22.31 -61.59
N ARG A 7 2.29 -21.19 -61.41
CA ARG A 7 1.70 -20.81 -60.11
C ARG A 7 0.26 -21.28 -59.88
N ARG A 8 -0.41 -21.86 -60.87
CA ARG A 8 -1.83 -22.29 -60.73
C ARG A 8 -2.04 -23.72 -60.23
N ARG A 9 -0.99 -24.55 -60.09
CA ARG A 9 -1.14 -25.97 -59.70
C ARG A 9 -0.95 -26.31 -58.22
N THR A 10 -0.64 -25.35 -57.35
CA THR A 10 -0.43 -25.63 -55.92
C THR A 10 -1.57 -25.15 -55.01
N HIS A 11 -2.56 -24.43 -55.55
CA HIS A 11 -3.70 -23.94 -54.76
C HIS A 11 -4.85 -24.97 -54.58
N GLU A 12 -4.90 -26.05 -55.37
CA GLU A 12 -5.99 -27.04 -55.29
C GLU A 12 -5.75 -28.15 -54.24
N ALA A 13 -4.54 -28.32 -53.73
CA ALA A 13 -4.24 -29.36 -52.74
C ALA A 13 -4.64 -28.99 -51.30
N GLN A 14 -4.95 -27.71 -51.01
CA GLN A 14 -5.30 -27.27 -49.65
C GLN A 14 -6.80 -27.21 -49.36
N GLN A 15 -7.69 -27.34 -50.36
CA GLN A 15 -9.13 -27.24 -50.15
C GLN A 15 -9.86 -28.56 -49.82
N MET A 16 -9.20 -29.72 -49.95
CA MET A 16 -9.80 -31.04 -49.64
C MET A 16 -9.40 -31.64 -48.28
N ARG A 17 -8.99 -30.83 -47.30
CA ARG A 17 -8.80 -31.29 -45.91
C ARG A 17 -9.94 -30.90 -44.96
N TRP A 18 -10.97 -30.21 -45.46
CA TRP A 18 -12.02 -29.60 -44.64
C TRP A 18 -13.27 -30.44 -44.39
N ARG A 19 -13.34 -31.72 -44.82
CA ARG A 19 -14.63 -32.44 -44.82
C ARG A 19 -14.72 -33.80 -44.15
N LEU A 20 -13.73 -34.26 -43.37
CA LEU A 20 -13.88 -35.51 -42.61
C LEU A 20 -13.12 -35.49 -41.28
N ARG A 21 -13.81 -35.04 -40.23
CA ARG A 21 -13.64 -35.37 -38.80
C ARG A 21 -14.65 -34.53 -38.00
N SER A 22 -15.95 -34.66 -38.27
CA SER A 22 -16.82 -35.64 -37.58
C SER A 22 -16.45 -35.87 -36.10
N ARG A 23 -17.17 -35.11 -35.26
CA ARG A 23 -17.78 -35.54 -33.98
C ARG A 23 -16.82 -36.12 -32.94
N ARG A 24 -16.22 -35.23 -32.15
CA ARG A 24 -16.01 -35.50 -30.72
C ARG A 24 -16.91 -34.55 -29.94
N ALA A 25 -17.84 -35.13 -29.19
CA ALA A 25 -18.65 -34.43 -28.22
C ALA A 25 -17.70 -33.70 -27.26
N MET A 26 -17.61 -32.38 -27.44
CA MET A 26 -16.88 -31.51 -26.54
C MET A 26 -17.86 -31.15 -25.44
N THR A 27 -17.88 -31.96 -24.39
CA THR A 27 -18.50 -31.59 -23.12
C THR A 27 -17.77 -30.34 -22.64
N ILE A 28 -18.36 -29.18 -22.92
CA ILE A 28 -17.90 -27.89 -22.40
C ILE A 28 -18.28 -27.90 -20.94
N THR A 29 -17.39 -28.41 -20.09
CA THR A 29 -17.43 -28.15 -18.67
C THR A 29 -17.18 -26.66 -18.51
N PHE A 30 -18.25 -25.89 -18.34
CA PHE A 30 -18.17 -24.54 -17.79
C PHE A 30 -17.60 -24.68 -16.37
N ALA A 31 -16.28 -24.64 -16.26
CA ALA A 31 -15.62 -24.37 -15.00
C ALA A 31 -16.00 -22.94 -14.66
N VAL A 32 -17.05 -22.80 -13.86
CA VAL A 32 -17.27 -21.58 -13.08
C VAL A 32 -16.06 -21.49 -12.17
N THR A 33 -15.04 -20.78 -12.62
CA THR A 33 -14.01 -20.27 -11.73
C THR A 33 -14.76 -19.32 -10.81
N ILE A 34 -15.11 -19.85 -9.63
CA ILE A 34 -15.38 -19.01 -8.47
C ILE A 34 -14.05 -18.28 -8.28
N SER A 35 -13.95 -17.11 -8.91
CA SER A 35 -12.94 -16.14 -8.60
C SER A 35 -13.24 -15.79 -7.17
N TRP A 36 -12.52 -16.42 -6.25
CA TRP A 36 -12.46 -15.95 -4.88
C TRP A 36 -11.86 -14.56 -5.03
N CYS A 37 -12.73 -13.55 -5.11
CA CYS A 37 -12.39 -12.25 -4.61
C CYS A 37 -12.06 -12.52 -3.14
N THR A 38 -10.79 -12.84 -2.88
CA THR A 38 -10.17 -12.50 -1.62
C THR A 38 -10.45 -11.01 -1.50
N ALA A 39 -11.53 -10.69 -0.76
CA ALA A 39 -11.70 -9.37 -0.21
C ALA A 39 -10.35 -9.06 0.40
N ALA A 40 -9.64 -8.08 -0.17
CA ALA A 40 -8.51 -7.49 0.51
C ALA A 40 -9.05 -7.18 1.90
N VAL A 41 -8.53 -7.89 2.91
CA VAL A 41 -8.82 -7.55 4.29
C VAL A 41 -8.35 -6.11 4.36
N ALA A 42 -9.29 -5.17 4.42
CA ALA A 42 -8.99 -3.81 4.77
C ALA A 42 -8.26 -3.95 6.10
N GLY A 43 -6.92 -3.83 6.07
CA GLY A 43 -6.10 -4.06 7.24
C GLY A 43 -6.69 -3.23 8.38
N GLY A 44 -6.83 -3.83 9.56
CA GLY A 44 -7.35 -3.09 10.70
C GLY A 44 -6.54 -1.79 10.85
N SER A 45 -7.22 -0.70 11.18
CA SER A 45 -6.56 0.55 11.50
C SER A 45 -6.71 0.82 12.99
N LEU A 46 -5.61 1.16 13.63
CA LEU A 46 -5.59 1.77 14.96
C LEU A 46 -5.20 3.24 14.82
N THR A 47 -5.54 4.06 15.81
CA THR A 47 -4.98 5.41 15.90
C THR A 47 -3.71 5.41 16.75
N LEU A 48 -2.84 6.42 16.61
CA LEU A 48 -1.66 6.56 17.47
C LEU A 48 -2.02 6.61 18.95
N ALA A 49 -3.14 7.22 19.32
CA ALA A 49 -3.61 7.21 20.71
C ALA A 49 -4.05 5.83 21.19
N GLN A 50 -4.70 5.04 20.33
CA GLN A 50 -5.06 3.66 20.65
C GLN A 50 -3.81 2.80 20.80
N LEU A 51 -2.83 2.95 19.91
CA LEU A 51 -1.56 2.24 19.99
C LEU A 51 -0.80 2.61 21.27
N ALA A 52 -0.72 3.91 21.60
CA ALA A 52 -0.11 4.39 22.84
C ALA A 52 -0.74 3.70 24.07
N ARG A 53 -2.07 3.69 24.17
CA ARG A 53 -2.77 3.01 25.28
C ARG A 53 -2.49 1.50 25.32
N ASN A 54 -2.47 0.84 24.16
CA ASN A 54 -2.17 -0.60 24.07
C ASN A 54 -0.76 -0.94 24.57
N GLU A 55 0.17 0.01 24.47
CA GLU A 55 1.55 -0.13 24.92
C GLU A 55 1.82 0.46 26.31
N GLY A 56 0.77 0.89 27.01
CA GLY A 56 0.87 1.46 28.36
C GLY A 56 1.33 2.91 28.41
N TRP A 57 1.34 3.63 27.28
CA TRP A 57 1.60 5.07 27.21
C TRP A 57 0.33 5.88 27.52
N HIS A 58 0.52 7.12 27.96
CA HIS A 58 -0.57 8.09 28.06
C HIS A 58 -0.63 8.92 26.76
N PRO A 59 -1.74 8.87 25.98
CA PRO A 59 -1.81 9.61 24.72
C PRO A 59 -2.05 11.12 24.91
N ASP A 60 -2.61 11.46 26.07
CA ASP A 60 -2.98 12.81 26.47
C ASP A 60 -1.93 13.25 27.49
N HIS A 61 -1.10 14.23 27.11
CA HIS A 61 0.10 14.69 27.79
C HIS A 61 -0.21 15.27 29.18
N GLU A 62 -0.53 14.40 30.14
CA GLU A 62 -0.92 14.74 31.50
C GLU A 62 0.26 14.67 32.49
N SER A 63 1.49 14.41 32.00
CA SER A 63 2.70 14.35 32.83
C SER A 63 2.51 13.45 34.05
N VAL A 64 1.88 12.29 33.84
CA VAL A 64 1.63 11.32 34.90
C VAL A 64 2.95 10.67 35.27
N PRO A 65 3.41 10.75 36.54
CA PRO A 65 4.68 10.15 36.93
C PRO A 65 4.73 8.65 36.60
N GLY A 66 5.78 8.24 35.88
CA GLY A 66 5.98 6.83 35.49
C GLY A 66 5.43 6.44 34.11
N TYR A 67 4.77 7.35 33.39
CA TYR A 67 4.26 7.12 32.04
C TYR A 67 5.10 7.83 30.97
N LEU A 68 5.16 7.23 29.79
CA LEU A 68 5.64 7.89 28.58
C LEU A 68 4.45 8.56 27.90
N ASP A 69 4.58 9.85 27.59
CA ASP A 69 3.53 10.65 26.99
C ASP A 69 3.78 10.81 25.47
N LEU A 70 2.71 10.80 24.70
CA LEU A 70 2.77 11.21 23.30
C LEU A 70 2.86 12.74 23.23
N ASP A 71 3.86 13.27 22.51
CA ASP A 71 4.05 14.71 22.36
C ASP A 71 2.76 15.40 21.87
N LYS A 72 2.47 16.60 22.41
CA LYS A 72 1.26 17.37 22.08
C LYS A 72 1.12 17.69 20.59
N ASP A 73 2.22 17.70 19.83
CA ASP A 73 2.22 18.00 18.41
C ASP A 73 2.07 16.75 17.51
N ILE A 74 1.99 15.55 18.09
CA ILE A 74 1.70 14.32 17.34
C ILE A 74 0.17 14.11 17.28
N PRO A 75 -0.45 14.01 16.09
CA PRO A 75 -1.90 13.83 15.99
C PRO A 75 -2.35 12.46 16.54
N ARG A 76 -3.26 12.47 17.51
CA ARG A 76 -3.72 11.27 18.26
C ARG A 76 -4.56 10.34 17.39
N ASP A 77 -5.28 10.93 16.46
CA ASP A 77 -6.21 10.33 15.51
C ASP A 77 -5.51 9.84 14.24
N PHE A 78 -4.19 10.05 14.10
CA PHE A 78 -3.46 9.60 12.92
C PHE A 78 -3.55 8.06 12.79
N PRO A 79 -3.98 7.54 11.62
CA PRO A 79 -4.16 6.12 11.44
C PRO A 79 -2.81 5.42 11.24
N VAL A 80 -2.67 4.26 11.89
CA VAL A 80 -1.57 3.31 11.70
C VAL A 80 -2.14 1.91 11.43
N PRO A 81 -1.41 1.06 10.69
CA PRO A 81 -1.80 -0.34 10.53
C PRO A 81 -1.92 -1.06 11.89
N ASP A 82 -2.87 -1.99 12.01
CA ASP A 82 -3.07 -2.83 13.20
C ASP A 82 -1.85 -3.69 13.58
N SER A 83 -0.97 -3.98 12.62
CA SER A 83 0.30 -4.67 12.85
C SER A 83 1.37 -3.82 13.55
N ALA A 84 1.13 -2.51 13.68
CA ALA A 84 2.05 -1.59 14.33
C ALA A 84 2.21 -1.88 15.82
N HIS A 85 3.46 -1.82 16.30
CA HIS A 85 3.82 -1.99 17.71
C HIS A 85 5.15 -1.29 18.00
N GLU A 86 5.57 -1.24 19.26
CA GLU A 86 6.77 -0.53 19.72
C GLU A 86 6.78 0.94 19.29
N LEU A 87 5.73 1.66 19.71
CA LEU A 87 5.62 3.09 19.59
C LEU A 87 6.82 3.77 20.25
N SER A 88 7.38 4.71 19.51
CA SER A 88 8.39 5.65 19.96
C SER A 88 7.94 7.05 19.55
N ALA A 89 8.25 8.04 20.37
CA ALA A 89 7.94 9.44 20.08
C ALA A 89 9.13 10.32 20.46
N SER A 90 9.28 11.43 19.77
CA SER A 90 10.24 12.48 20.11
C SER A 90 9.49 13.74 20.53
N ASN A 91 9.91 14.33 21.64
CA ASN A 91 9.39 15.63 22.10
C ASN A 91 10.17 16.82 21.50
N ALA A 92 11.28 16.55 20.79
CA ALA A 92 12.10 17.58 20.17
C ALA A 92 11.64 17.93 18.75
N VAL A 93 11.05 16.95 18.07
CA VAL A 93 10.46 17.07 16.74
C VAL A 93 9.17 16.29 16.78
N ALA A 94 8.06 16.86 16.30
CA ALA A 94 6.74 16.21 16.30
C ALA A 94 6.75 14.94 15.43
N ALA A 95 7.31 13.87 15.98
CA ALA A 95 7.67 12.67 15.26
C ALA A 95 7.38 11.45 16.11
N ALA A 96 6.82 10.43 15.45
CA ALA A 96 6.54 9.13 16.03
C ALA A 96 7.15 8.04 15.14
N GLY A 97 7.52 6.92 15.73
CA GLY A 97 7.98 5.74 15.03
C GLY A 97 7.30 4.50 15.58
N VAL A 98 7.10 3.51 14.72
CA VAL A 98 6.52 2.20 15.08
C VAL A 98 7.25 1.09 14.31
N LYS A 99 7.19 -0.14 14.81
CA LYS A 99 7.66 -1.37 14.16
C LYS A 99 6.49 -2.23 13.70
N GLY A 100 6.78 -3.37 13.08
CA GLY A 100 5.76 -4.33 12.61
C GLY A 100 5.05 -3.98 11.31
N VAL A 101 5.49 -2.91 10.65
CA VAL A 101 4.93 -2.45 9.37
C VAL A 101 6.01 -2.57 8.30
N THR A 102 5.73 -3.35 7.26
CA THR A 102 6.58 -3.44 6.05
C THR A 102 6.25 -2.33 5.07
N ALA A 103 7.18 -1.99 4.17
CA ALA A 103 7.00 -1.02 3.11
C ALA A 103 5.82 -1.38 2.20
N ALA A 104 5.62 -2.68 1.92
CA ALA A 104 4.49 -3.16 1.14
C ALA A 104 3.15 -2.95 1.86
N GLN A 105 3.07 -3.27 3.16
CA GLN A 105 1.87 -3.04 3.97
C GLN A 105 1.55 -1.55 4.09
N ALA A 106 2.55 -0.72 4.39
CA ALA A 106 2.39 0.73 4.50
C ALA A 106 1.86 1.32 3.19
N THR A 107 2.36 0.85 2.04
CA THR A 107 1.94 1.35 0.73
C THR A 107 0.46 1.12 0.45
N THR A 108 -0.01 -0.10 0.70
CA THR A 108 -1.44 -0.42 0.52
C THR A 108 -2.29 0.35 1.52
N PHE A 109 -1.90 0.36 2.79
CA PHE A 109 -2.65 1.02 3.86
C PHE A 109 -2.79 2.52 3.65
N TYR A 110 -1.68 3.24 3.42
CA TYR A 110 -1.69 4.70 3.42
C TYR A 110 -2.30 5.31 2.17
N ARG A 111 -2.26 4.64 1.02
CA ARG A 111 -3.00 5.09 -0.16
C ARG A 111 -4.50 5.17 0.11
N GLU A 112 -5.05 4.14 0.74
CA GLU A 112 -6.47 4.11 1.08
C GLU A 112 -6.79 5.04 2.26
N ALA A 113 -5.95 5.04 3.31
CA ALA A 113 -6.16 5.87 4.49
C ALA A 113 -6.16 7.37 4.14
N PHE A 114 -5.18 7.83 3.35
CA PHE A 114 -5.12 9.23 2.93
C PHE A 114 -6.30 9.61 2.03
N ALA A 115 -6.74 8.71 1.13
CA ALA A 115 -7.93 8.96 0.33
C ALA A 115 -9.19 9.12 1.21
N ARG A 116 -9.39 8.25 2.21
CA ARG A 116 -10.52 8.33 3.15
C ARG A 116 -10.50 9.61 4.00
N LEU A 117 -9.31 10.06 4.39
CA LEU A 117 -9.13 11.31 5.15
C LEU A 117 -9.21 12.57 4.29
N ASN A 118 -9.37 12.45 2.97
CA ASN A 118 -9.29 13.55 2.01
C ASN A 118 -7.92 14.29 2.05
N TRP A 119 -6.85 13.52 2.24
CA TRP A 119 -5.47 13.99 2.19
C TRP A 119 -4.89 13.76 0.80
N SER A 120 -4.11 14.73 0.32
CA SER A 120 -3.40 14.63 -0.95
C SER A 120 -1.97 14.12 -0.74
N ILE A 121 -1.58 13.09 -1.48
CA ILE A 121 -0.18 12.63 -1.53
C ILE A 121 0.59 13.58 -2.45
N ARG A 122 1.54 14.33 -1.87
CA ARG A 122 2.36 15.34 -2.56
C ARG A 122 3.65 14.75 -3.11
N ARG A 123 4.20 13.76 -2.41
CA ARG A 123 5.39 13.02 -2.81
C ARG A 123 5.22 11.57 -2.42
N GLU A 124 5.62 10.68 -3.31
CA GLU A 124 5.62 9.25 -3.08
C GLU A 124 6.88 8.66 -3.72
N MET A 125 7.55 7.75 -3.01
CA MET A 125 8.74 7.07 -3.51
C MET A 125 8.73 5.62 -3.02
N HIS A 126 9.06 4.71 -3.95
CA HIS A 126 9.11 3.27 -3.70
C HIS A 126 10.45 2.71 -4.13
N LEU A 127 11.10 2.01 -3.23
CA LEU A 127 12.29 1.21 -3.49
C LEU A 127 12.08 -0.18 -2.87
N PRO A 128 12.83 -1.21 -3.31
CA PRO A 128 12.75 -2.53 -2.68
C PRO A 128 13.02 -2.44 -1.17
N GLY A 129 12.01 -2.78 -0.38
CA GLY A 129 12.05 -2.74 1.08
C GLY A 129 12.04 -1.33 1.71
N TYR A 130 11.67 -0.29 0.95
CA TYR A 130 11.57 1.07 1.47
C TYR A 130 10.49 1.89 0.77
N ALA A 131 9.66 2.59 1.53
CA ALA A 131 8.63 3.48 0.99
C ALA A 131 8.63 4.83 1.71
N VAL A 132 8.33 5.91 0.97
CA VAL A 132 8.18 7.26 1.52
C VAL A 132 6.93 7.92 0.98
N PHE A 133 6.18 8.57 1.87
CA PHE A 133 4.99 9.36 1.55
C PHE A 133 5.10 10.74 2.20
N VAL A 134 4.77 11.79 1.44
CA VAL A 134 4.46 13.10 2.00
C VAL A 134 3.02 13.39 1.67
N ALA A 135 2.15 13.41 2.69
CA ALA A 135 0.72 13.64 2.52
C ALA A 135 0.26 14.85 3.33
N CYS A 136 -0.66 15.60 2.78
CA CYS A 136 -1.18 16.82 3.39
C CYS A 136 -2.71 16.89 3.29
N PRO A 137 -3.42 17.28 4.36
CA PRO A 137 -4.81 17.70 4.29
C PRO A 137 -4.97 19.01 3.50
N GLN A 138 -6.21 19.40 3.24
CA GLN A 138 -6.53 20.71 2.65
C GLN A 138 -6.07 21.87 3.55
N THR A 139 -6.22 21.73 4.86
CA THR A 139 -5.77 22.66 5.91
C THR A 139 -5.15 21.88 7.08
N GLY A 140 -4.16 22.46 7.75
CA GLY A 140 -3.50 21.86 8.92
C GLY A 140 -2.14 21.24 8.61
N ARG A 141 -1.83 20.16 9.34
CA ARG A 141 -0.49 19.57 9.44
C ARG A 141 -0.28 18.45 8.41
N CYS A 142 0.85 18.48 7.72
CA CYS A 142 1.27 17.42 6.81
C CYS A 142 2.02 16.32 7.57
N VAL A 143 2.16 15.15 6.93
CA VAL A 143 3.00 14.06 7.42
C VAL A 143 4.06 13.68 6.38
N ASN A 144 5.29 13.48 6.83
CA ASN A 144 6.33 12.78 6.11
C ASN A 144 6.49 11.41 6.75
N LEU A 145 6.16 10.36 6.01
CA LEU A 145 6.17 8.99 6.45
C LEU A 145 7.23 8.21 5.67
N SER A 146 8.12 7.52 6.37
CA SER A 146 9.07 6.59 5.76
C SER A 146 8.98 5.23 6.44
N VAL A 147 9.06 4.16 5.66
CA VAL A 147 9.03 2.78 6.16
C VAL A 147 10.18 2.01 5.55
N ALA A 148 10.97 1.35 6.39
CA ALA A 148 12.04 0.45 5.98
C ALA A 148 11.77 -0.97 6.49
N ASP A 149 11.90 -1.96 5.61
CA ASP A 149 11.72 -3.36 5.95
C ASP A 149 12.82 -3.88 6.89
N PRO A 150 12.50 -4.82 7.79
CA PRO A 150 13.51 -5.50 8.58
C PRO A 150 14.48 -6.26 7.65
N GLY A 151 15.78 -5.99 7.80
CA GLY A 151 16.83 -6.58 6.94
C GLY A 151 16.97 -5.92 5.57
N GLY A 152 16.28 -4.81 5.31
CA GLY A 152 16.44 -4.01 4.10
C GLY A 152 17.74 -3.20 4.07
N ALA A 153 17.99 -2.54 2.94
CA ALA A 153 19.18 -1.70 2.74
C ALA A 153 19.17 -0.39 3.55
N VAL A 154 18.02 -0.01 4.12
CA VAL A 154 17.84 1.22 4.90
C VAL A 154 17.66 0.87 6.38
N SER A 155 18.47 1.51 7.24
CA SER A 155 18.45 1.33 8.69
C SER A 155 18.22 2.67 9.39
N PRO A 156 17.46 2.73 10.50
CA PRO A 156 16.80 1.61 11.18
C PRO A 156 15.51 1.16 10.48
N ALA A 157 15.18 -0.13 10.63
CA ALA A 157 13.91 -0.70 10.18
C ALA A 157 12.73 -0.18 11.00
N GLY A 158 11.55 -0.23 10.40
CA GLY A 158 10.30 0.28 10.95
C GLY A 158 9.78 1.49 10.19
N MET A 159 8.66 2.01 10.67
CA MET A 159 7.99 3.18 10.13
C MET A 159 8.27 4.40 11.01
N LYS A 160 8.56 5.53 10.38
CA LYS A 160 8.73 6.83 11.01
C LYS A 160 7.79 7.82 10.38
N MET A 161 7.24 8.71 11.20
CA MET A 161 6.29 9.73 10.82
C MET A 161 6.77 11.03 11.44
N THR A 162 6.88 12.08 10.65
CA THR A 162 7.16 13.44 11.12
C THR A 162 6.04 14.34 10.66
N PHE A 163 5.44 15.03 11.61
CA PHE A 163 4.34 15.95 11.39
C PHE A 163 4.87 17.37 11.35
N PHE A 164 4.45 18.15 10.35
CA PHE A 164 4.93 19.51 10.17
C PHE A 164 3.82 20.37 9.59
N ASP A 165 3.74 21.62 10.06
CA ASP A 165 2.73 22.53 9.56
C ASP A 165 3.02 22.84 8.09
N ARG A 166 1.97 22.85 7.28
CA ARG A 166 2.11 23.36 5.93
C ARG A 166 2.43 24.84 6.07
N ASP A 167 3.60 25.28 5.61
CA ASP A 167 3.84 26.70 5.39
C ASP A 167 2.62 27.24 4.66
N ALA A 168 1.90 28.17 5.30
CA ALA A 168 0.78 28.85 4.68
C ALA A 168 1.38 29.63 3.52
N LYS A 169 1.49 29.00 2.34
CA LYS A 169 1.80 29.74 1.14
C LYS A 169 0.64 30.73 0.95
N PRO A 170 0.94 32.03 0.83
CA PRO A 170 -0.05 33.06 0.60
C PRO A 170 -0.86 32.81 -0.68
#